data_AF-A0A6G3XSQ4-F1
#
_entry.id   AF-A0A6G3XSQ4-F1
#
_cell.length_a   1.000
_cell.length_b   1.000
_cell.length_c   1.000
_cell.angle_alpha   90.00
_cell.angle_beta   90.00
_cell.angle_gamma   90.00
#
_symmetry.space_group_name_H-M   'P 1'
#
loop_
_entity.id
_entity.type
_entity.pdbx_description
1 polymer ?
#
loop_
_entity_poly.entity_id
_entity_poly.type
_entity_poly.pdbx_seq_one_letter_code
_entity_poly.pdbx_strand_id
1 'polypeptide(L)'
;PGEPVPADRVAAVRMGTTVATNALLERRGEPTVLLITEGFRDALRIAYQNRPRLFDRHIVLPEPVQERVIEVPERLDARGSTVRPLELDPVRAQLRAAHADGLRSAAVVLMHGYRHPAHERAVAEAAREAGFTQVSSSHEVSPLIRLVPRGDTTVVDAYLSPVLRRYVDEVA
;
A
#
# COMPACT_ATOMS: atom_id res chain seq x y z
N PRO A 1 -43.84 11.76 -5.00
CA PRO A 1 -42.64 11.44 -5.83
C PRO A 1 -41.80 12.71 -6.01
N GLY A 2 -40.56 12.71 -5.52
CA GLY A 2 -39.70 13.91 -5.52
C GLY A 2 -39.58 14.64 -4.18
N GLU A 3 -40.25 14.17 -3.13
CA GLU A 3 -39.93 14.61 -1.77
C GLU A 3 -38.62 13.95 -1.32
N PRO A 4 -37.69 14.71 -0.71
CA PRO A 4 -36.43 14.16 -0.21
C PRO A 4 -36.70 13.09 0.85
N VAL A 5 -35.91 12.02 0.82
CA VAL A 5 -36.02 10.95 1.80
C VAL A 5 -35.71 11.51 3.19
N PRO A 6 -36.61 11.37 4.18
CA PRO A 6 -36.41 11.89 5.53
C PRO A 6 -35.26 11.14 6.21
N ALA A 7 -34.09 11.78 6.30
CA ALA A 7 -32.85 11.19 6.81
C ALA A 7 -32.98 10.74 8.28
N ASP A 8 -33.80 11.43 9.07
CA ASP A 8 -34.13 11.11 10.46
C ASP A 8 -34.83 9.75 10.60
N ARG A 9 -35.37 9.20 9.52
CA ARG A 9 -36.05 7.89 9.49
C ARG A 9 -35.19 6.77 8.88
N VAL A 10 -33.96 7.07 8.48
CA VAL A 10 -33.04 6.11 7.87
C VAL A 10 -32.04 5.61 8.91
N ALA A 11 -32.13 4.32 9.27
CA ALA A 11 -31.24 3.72 10.27
C ALA A 11 -29.83 3.42 9.74
N ALA A 12 -29.68 3.13 8.44
CA ALA A 12 -28.39 2.86 7.80
C ALA A 12 -28.47 3.02 6.28
N VAL A 13 -27.34 3.40 5.68
CA VAL A 13 -27.11 3.37 4.23
C VAL A 13 -26.01 2.35 3.95
N ARG A 14 -26.23 1.46 2.97
CA ARG A 14 -25.22 0.50 2.49
C ARG A 14 -24.95 0.77 1.03
N MET A 15 -23.68 0.86 0.68
CA MET A 15 -23.26 1.19 -0.68
C MET A 15 -22.32 0.11 -1.21
N GLY A 16 -22.68 -0.47 -2.35
CA GLY A 16 -21.81 -1.29 -3.16
C GLY A 16 -21.50 -0.52 -4.44
N THR A 17 -20.23 -0.33 -4.76
CA THR A 17 -19.81 0.43 -5.94
C THR A 17 -18.66 -0.27 -6.66
N THR A 18 -18.51 0.01 -7.95
CA THR A 18 -17.43 -0.50 -8.81
C THR A 18 -16.27 0.49 -8.95
N VAL A 19 -16.34 1.65 -8.27
CA VAL A 19 -15.32 2.72 -8.35
C VAL A 19 -13.90 2.20 -8.10
N ALA A 20 -13.70 1.39 -7.05
CA ALA A 20 -12.38 0.80 -6.74
C ALA A 20 -11.87 -0.09 -7.86
N THR A 21 -12.71 -1.01 -8.36
CA THR A 21 -12.32 -1.97 -9.40
C THR A 21 -11.99 -1.26 -10.70
N ASN A 22 -12.79 -0.28 -11.12
CA ASN A 22 -12.54 0.49 -12.34
C ASN A 22 -11.26 1.32 -12.20
N ALA A 23 -11.06 2.00 -11.06
CA ALA A 23 -9.84 2.75 -10.81
C ALA A 23 -8.58 1.87 -10.87
N LEU A 24 -8.66 0.63 -10.39
CA LEU A 24 -7.55 -0.33 -10.48
C LEU A 24 -7.30 -0.78 -11.93
N LEU A 25 -8.35 -1.14 -12.66
CA LEU A 25 -8.24 -1.62 -14.05
C LEU A 25 -7.74 -0.53 -15.00
N GLU A 26 -8.17 0.71 -14.80
CA GLU A 26 -7.84 1.85 -15.64
C GLU A 26 -6.61 2.62 -15.15
N ARG A 27 -5.95 2.15 -14.08
CA ARG A 27 -4.77 2.80 -13.48
C ARG A 27 -5.03 4.26 -13.07
N ARG A 28 -6.20 4.51 -12.47
CA ARG A 28 -6.66 5.83 -11.99
C ARG A 28 -6.71 5.93 -10.46
N GLY A 29 -5.78 5.28 -9.77
CA GLY A 29 -5.56 5.46 -8.33
C GLY A 29 -4.50 6.52 -8.01
N GLU A 30 -4.16 6.61 -6.73
CA GLU A 30 -3.22 7.62 -6.24
C GLU A 30 -1.76 7.19 -6.45
N PRO A 31 -0.86 8.06 -6.97
CA PRO A 31 0.56 7.75 -7.13
C PRO A 31 1.21 7.25 -5.84
N THR A 32 1.65 5.98 -5.86
CA THR A 32 1.98 5.23 -4.64
C THR A 32 3.45 4.79 -4.62
N VAL A 33 4.12 5.03 -3.48
CA VAL A 33 5.44 4.47 -3.16
C VAL A 33 5.31 3.23 -2.29
N LEU A 34 6.10 2.20 -2.59
CA LEU A 34 6.28 1.03 -1.72
C LEU A 34 7.55 1.20 -0.89
N LEU A 35 7.41 1.14 0.43
CA LEU A 35 8.51 1.02 1.39
C LEU A 35 8.62 -0.44 1.80
N ILE A 36 9.78 -1.05 1.53
CA ILE A 36 10.02 -2.47 1.76
C ILE A 36 11.40 -2.70 2.35
N THR A 37 11.57 -3.76 3.14
CA THR A 37 12.87 -4.14 3.70
C THR A 37 13.96 -4.20 2.62
N GLU A 38 15.15 -3.68 2.91
CA GLU A 38 16.29 -3.72 2.01
C GLU A 38 16.64 -5.15 1.57
N GLY A 39 16.90 -5.31 0.26
CA GLY A 39 17.09 -6.59 -0.40
C GLY A 39 15.80 -7.24 -0.90
N PHE A 40 14.63 -6.64 -0.65
CA PHE A 40 13.32 -7.13 -1.09
C PHE A 40 12.64 -6.22 -2.11
N ARG A 41 13.38 -5.28 -2.73
CA ARG A 41 12.86 -4.35 -3.76
C ARG A 41 11.91 -5.00 -4.77
N ASP A 42 12.32 -6.12 -5.33
CA ASP A 42 11.59 -6.80 -6.41
C ASP A 42 10.63 -7.89 -5.92
N ALA A 43 10.42 -8.04 -4.61
CA ALA A 43 9.64 -9.15 -4.05
C ALA A 43 8.21 -9.24 -4.62
N LEU A 44 7.52 -8.10 -4.76
CA LEU A 44 6.17 -8.08 -5.34
C LEU A 44 6.16 -8.25 -6.86
N ARG A 45 7.24 -7.82 -7.53
CA ARG A 45 7.39 -8.01 -8.98
C ARG A 45 7.66 -9.48 -9.33
N ILE A 46 8.49 -10.16 -8.54
CA ILE A 46 8.81 -11.59 -8.69
C ILE A 46 7.59 -12.44 -8.30
N ALA A 47 6.88 -12.03 -7.24
CA ALA A 47 5.71 -12.72 -6.70
C ALA A 47 5.99 -14.23 -6.49
N TYR A 48 5.10 -15.08 -6.99
CA TYR A 48 5.22 -16.54 -6.91
C TYR A 48 5.76 -17.19 -8.19
N GLN A 49 6.11 -16.41 -9.21
CA GLN A 49 6.54 -16.90 -10.53
C GLN A 49 5.56 -17.92 -11.16
N ASN A 50 4.27 -17.83 -10.81
CA ASN A 50 3.24 -18.70 -11.37
C ASN A 50 3.17 -18.49 -12.89
N ARG A 51 3.19 -19.58 -13.67
CA ARG A 51 3.07 -19.55 -15.14
C ARG A 51 1.69 -20.05 -15.57
N PRO A 52 0.69 -19.16 -15.73
CA PRO A 52 -0.62 -19.57 -16.21
C PRO A 52 -0.57 -20.18 -17.62
N ARG A 53 0.43 -19.78 -18.43
CA ARG A 53 0.78 -20.39 -19.72
C ARG A 53 2.17 -20.99 -19.62
N LEU A 54 2.24 -22.27 -19.27
CA LEU A 54 3.50 -22.97 -18.95
C LEU A 54 4.53 -22.95 -20.10
N PHE A 55 4.05 -22.92 -21.35
CA PHE A 55 4.89 -23.06 -22.55
C PHE A 55 5.24 -21.71 -23.21
N ASP A 56 4.72 -20.59 -22.73
CA ASP A 56 5.07 -19.28 -23.29
C ASP A 56 6.55 -18.98 -23.01
N ARG A 57 7.34 -18.81 -24.08
CA ARG A 57 8.76 -18.46 -23.98
C ARG A 57 8.96 -16.98 -23.65
N HIS A 58 7.99 -16.14 -24.00
CA HIS A 58 7.99 -14.71 -23.69
C HIS A 58 6.94 -14.42 -22.63
N ILE A 59 7.40 -14.21 -21.39
CA ILE A 59 6.52 -13.96 -20.24
C ILE A 59 6.34 -12.45 -20.11
N VAL A 60 5.10 -11.99 -20.25
CA VAL A 60 4.72 -10.60 -19.98
C VAL A 60 4.20 -10.52 -18.56
N LEU A 61 4.94 -9.84 -17.69
CA LEU A 61 4.50 -9.56 -16.32
C LEU A 61 3.56 -8.36 -16.31
N PRO A 62 2.50 -8.36 -15.49
CA PRO A 62 1.72 -7.16 -15.23
C PRO A 62 2.60 -6.05 -14.69
N GLU A 63 2.30 -4.81 -15.07
CA GLU A 63 2.97 -3.65 -14.48
C GLU A 63 2.62 -3.54 -12.98
N PRO A 64 3.59 -3.22 -12.11
CA PRO A 64 3.32 -2.99 -10.70
C PRO A 64 2.31 -1.86 -10.49
N VAL A 65 1.58 -1.87 -9.37
CA VAL A 65 0.66 -0.77 -9.00
C VAL A 65 1.43 0.42 -8.44
N GLN A 66 2.47 0.14 -7.66
CA GLN A 66 3.39 1.15 -7.15
C GLN A 66 4.29 1.71 -8.26
N GLU A 67 4.55 3.01 -8.22
CA GLU A 67 5.42 3.70 -9.18
C GLU A 67 6.88 3.70 -8.75
N ARG A 68 7.12 3.65 -7.43
CA ARG A 68 8.46 3.71 -6.84
C ARG A 68 8.61 2.73 -5.70
N VAL A 69 9.82 2.20 -5.55
CA VAL A 69 10.19 1.36 -4.41
C VAL A 69 11.36 2.01 -3.65
N ILE A 70 11.14 2.23 -2.36
CA ILE A 70 12.13 2.67 -1.38
C ILE A 70 12.50 1.46 -0.52
N GLU A 71 13.78 1.12 -0.52
CA GLU A 71 14.31 0.10 0.37
C GLU A 71 14.59 0.72 1.73
N VAL A 72 13.98 0.15 2.76
CA VAL A 72 14.13 0.54 4.15
C VAL A 72 15.33 -0.22 4.71
N PRO A 73 16.37 0.48 5.19
CA PRO A 73 17.52 -0.17 5.78
C PRO A 73 17.17 -0.65 7.20
N GLU A 74 16.57 -1.84 7.29
CA GLU A 74 16.23 -2.51 8.54
C GLU A 74 16.19 -4.03 8.36
N ARG A 75 16.29 -4.80 9.47
CA ARG A 75 15.92 -6.21 9.45
C ARG A 75 15.60 -6.76 10.84
N LEU A 76 14.46 -7.42 10.96
CA LEU A 76 14.11 -8.27 12.10
C LEU A 76 14.18 -9.74 11.70
N ASP A 77 14.48 -10.62 12.66
CA ASP A 77 14.28 -12.06 12.52
C ASP A 77 12.82 -12.46 12.81
N ALA A 78 12.50 -13.75 12.63
CA ALA A 78 11.15 -14.27 12.89
C ALA A 78 10.72 -14.26 14.37
N ARG A 79 11.66 -14.06 15.31
CA ARG A 79 11.41 -13.94 16.75
C ARG A 79 11.32 -12.48 17.20
N GLY A 80 11.64 -11.53 16.32
CA GLY A 80 11.65 -10.10 16.59
C GLY A 80 13.00 -9.56 17.04
N SER A 81 14.07 -10.36 17.01
CA SER A 81 15.42 -9.88 17.29
C SER A 81 15.91 -9.00 16.15
N THR A 82 16.57 -7.90 16.49
CA THR A 82 17.16 -6.99 15.51
C THR A 82 18.37 -7.63 14.84
N VAL A 83 18.26 -7.90 13.54
CA VAL A 83 19.38 -8.33 12.68
C VAL A 83 20.10 -7.11 12.13
N ARG A 84 19.33 -6.10 11.74
CA ARG A 84 19.82 -4.76 11.37
C ARG A 84 18.91 -3.69 11.98
N PRO A 85 19.46 -2.71 12.71
CA PRO A 85 18.69 -1.59 13.22
C PRO A 85 17.99 -0.82 12.10
N LEU A 86 16.85 -0.21 12.40
CA LEU A 86 16.16 0.67 11.46
C LEU A 86 16.91 1.99 11.31
N GLU A 87 17.27 2.35 10.08
CA GLU A 87 17.86 3.64 9.72
C GLU A 87 16.84 4.54 9.02
N LEU A 88 16.26 5.50 9.74
CA LEU A 88 15.19 6.35 9.21
C LEU A 88 15.68 7.53 8.35
N ASP A 89 16.87 8.07 8.61
CA ASP A 89 17.34 9.27 7.90
C ASP A 89 17.47 9.11 6.38
N PRO A 90 18.04 8.02 5.84
CA PRO A 90 18.03 7.78 4.40
C PRO A 90 16.60 7.58 3.86
N VAL A 91 15.71 6.94 4.63
CA VAL A 91 14.31 6.73 4.25
C VAL A 91 13.56 8.06 4.15
N ARG A 92 13.75 8.95 5.12
CA ARG A 92 13.18 10.31 5.13
C ARG A 92 13.63 11.12 3.93
N ALA A 93 14.90 11.03 3.54
CA ALA A 93 15.40 11.71 2.34
C ALA A 93 14.72 11.21 1.07
N GLN A 94 14.58 9.89 0.92
CA GLN A 94 13.90 9.29 -0.23
C GLN A 94 12.40 9.58 -0.26
N LEU A 95 11.74 9.61 0.91
CA LEU A 95 10.34 10.00 1.05
C LEU A 95 10.10 11.45 0.61
N ARG A 96 10.96 12.38 1.05
CA ARG A 96 10.88 13.78 0.60
C ARG A 96 11.05 13.91 -0.91
N ALA A 97 11.99 13.18 -1.50
CA ALA A 97 12.19 13.17 -2.95
C ALA A 97 10.97 12.58 -3.68
N ALA A 98 10.44 11.45 -3.21
CA ALA A 98 9.23 10.85 -3.78
C ALA A 98 8.01 11.78 -3.70
N HIS A 99 7.84 12.47 -2.57
CA HIS A 99 6.78 13.45 -2.42
C HIS A 99 6.97 14.65 -3.37
N ALA A 100 8.20 15.16 -3.51
CA ALA A 100 8.52 16.24 -4.46
C ALA A 100 8.22 15.84 -5.91
N ASP A 101 8.42 14.57 -6.26
CA ASP A 101 8.14 14.02 -7.59
C ASP A 101 6.65 13.72 -7.84
N GLY A 102 5.76 14.03 -6.90
CA GLY A 102 4.32 13.93 -7.08
C GLY A 102 3.66 12.72 -6.43
N LEU A 103 4.40 11.84 -5.74
CA LEU A 103 3.80 10.70 -5.04
C LEU A 103 3.05 11.20 -3.78
N ARG A 104 1.86 10.65 -3.53
CA ARG A 104 0.96 11.11 -2.45
C ARG A 104 0.51 10.00 -1.52
N SER A 105 0.67 8.75 -1.94
CA SER A 105 0.34 7.58 -1.13
C SER A 105 1.57 6.70 -0.86
N ALA A 106 1.61 6.05 0.30
CA ALA A 106 2.69 5.17 0.71
C ALA A 106 2.16 3.84 1.27
N ALA A 107 2.72 2.73 0.79
CA ALA A 107 2.50 1.39 1.34
C ALA A 107 3.77 0.95 2.08
N VAL A 108 3.64 0.58 3.37
CA VAL A 108 4.78 0.14 4.21
C VAL A 108 4.67 -1.36 4.44
N VAL A 109 5.61 -2.13 3.91
CA VAL A 109 5.61 -3.60 3.94
C VAL A 109 6.99 -4.11 4.35
N LEU A 110 7.20 -4.31 5.64
CA LEU A 110 8.49 -4.79 6.16
C LEU A 110 8.43 -6.29 6.48
N MET A 111 9.57 -6.97 6.35
CA MET A 111 9.72 -8.37 6.73
C MET A 111 9.39 -8.54 8.20
N HIS A 112 8.54 -9.54 8.50
CA HIS A 112 8.03 -9.80 9.85
C HIS A 112 7.20 -8.67 10.51
N GLY A 113 6.86 -7.60 9.77
CA GLY A 113 6.03 -6.49 10.25
C GLY A 113 4.66 -6.93 10.79
N TYR A 114 4.09 -8.00 10.23
CA TYR A 114 2.84 -8.62 10.68
C TYR A 114 2.84 -9.04 12.17
N ARG A 115 4.03 -9.28 12.76
CA ARG A 115 4.21 -9.70 14.16
C ARG A 115 4.97 -8.65 14.98
N HIS A 116 5.89 -7.94 14.36
CA HIS A 116 6.76 -6.95 15.00
C HIS A 116 6.62 -5.58 14.32
N PRO A 117 5.54 -4.82 14.62
CA PRO A 117 5.13 -3.66 13.83
C PRO A 117 5.95 -2.39 14.11
N ALA A 118 6.87 -2.41 15.07
CA ALA A 118 7.58 -1.21 15.54
C ALA A 118 8.28 -0.44 14.40
N HIS A 119 8.99 -1.16 13.52
CA HIS A 119 9.65 -0.52 12.37
C HIS A 119 8.65 -0.01 11.34
N GLU A 120 7.57 -0.75 11.05
CA GLU A 120 6.53 -0.28 10.12
C GLU A 120 5.88 1.01 10.62
N ARG A 121 5.58 1.10 11.92
CA ARG A 121 5.00 2.29 12.53
C ARG A 121 5.91 3.50 12.40
N ALA A 122 7.20 3.33 12.69
CA ALA A 122 8.18 4.42 12.59
C ALA A 122 8.37 4.90 11.14
N VAL A 123 8.38 3.97 10.19
CA VAL A 123 8.45 4.31 8.76
C VAL A 123 7.15 4.98 8.28
N ALA A 124 6.00 4.52 8.74
CA ALA A 124 4.71 5.12 8.42
C ALA A 124 4.58 6.54 8.99
N GLU A 125 5.08 6.78 10.20
CA GLU A 125 5.18 8.12 10.80
C GLU A 125 6.09 9.03 9.97
N ALA A 126 7.28 8.57 9.58
CA ALA A 126 8.18 9.33 8.70
C ALA A 126 7.55 9.66 7.33
N ALA A 127 6.73 8.75 6.78
CA ALA A 127 5.97 9.03 5.55
C ALA A 127 4.90 10.11 5.76
N ARG A 128 4.18 10.08 6.88
CA ARG A 128 3.21 11.14 7.22
C ARG A 128 3.89 12.49 7.43
N GLU A 129 5.02 12.53 8.13
CA GLU A 129 5.86 13.73 8.32
C GLU A 129 6.35 14.30 6.98
N ALA A 130 6.61 13.45 5.99
CA ALA A 130 7.02 13.85 4.64
C ALA A 130 5.87 14.40 3.77
N GLY A 131 4.62 14.36 4.24
CA GLY A 131 3.45 14.94 3.55
C GLY A 131 2.58 13.95 2.79
N PHE A 132 2.81 12.64 2.91
CA PHE A 132 1.94 11.63 2.30
C PHE A 132 0.55 11.64 2.95
N THR A 133 -0.50 11.82 2.13
CA THR A 133 -1.89 11.97 2.60
C THR A 133 -2.54 10.63 2.92
N GLN A 134 -2.04 9.55 2.33
CA GLN A 134 -2.43 8.18 2.63
C GLN A 134 -1.18 7.35 2.93
N VAL A 135 -1.19 6.67 4.07
CA VAL A 135 -0.14 5.73 4.47
C VAL A 135 -0.80 4.46 4.97
N SER A 136 -0.58 3.36 4.27
CA SER A 136 -1.11 2.04 4.60
C SER A 136 0.02 1.14 5.10
N SER A 137 -0.08 0.70 6.36
CA SER A 137 0.89 -0.20 6.97
C SER A 137 0.43 -1.65 6.83
N SER A 138 1.32 -2.55 6.44
CA SER A 138 0.94 -3.92 6.13
C SER A 138 0.42 -4.69 7.34
N HIS A 139 0.92 -4.40 8.54
CA HIS A 139 0.40 -4.97 9.80
C HIS A 139 -1.01 -4.51 10.16
N GLU A 140 -1.48 -3.37 9.64
CA GLU A 140 -2.83 -2.83 9.89
C GLU A 140 -3.81 -3.34 8.83
N VAL A 141 -3.39 -3.35 7.57
CA VAL A 141 -4.24 -3.74 6.43
C VAL A 141 -4.40 -5.27 6.33
N SER A 142 -3.29 -6.01 6.43
CA SER A 142 -3.29 -7.46 6.18
C SER A 142 -2.14 -8.13 6.96
N PRO A 143 -2.33 -8.47 8.25
CA PRO A 143 -1.28 -9.04 9.11
C PRO A 143 -0.97 -10.52 8.80
N LEU A 144 -0.86 -10.87 7.51
CA LEU A 144 -0.48 -12.20 7.05
C LEU A 144 1.03 -12.37 7.11
N ILE A 145 1.50 -13.57 7.49
CA ILE A 145 2.93 -13.91 7.47
C ILE A 145 3.57 -13.78 6.07
N ARG A 146 2.79 -14.07 5.02
CA ARG A 146 3.26 -14.14 3.63
C ARG A 146 3.50 -12.73 3.06
N LEU A 147 4.76 -12.40 2.76
CA LEU A 147 5.17 -11.07 2.29
C LEU A 147 4.44 -10.62 1.01
N VAL A 148 4.37 -11.49 -0.02
CA VAL A 148 3.79 -11.13 -1.33
C VAL A 148 2.30 -10.76 -1.22
N PRO A 149 1.38 -11.64 -0.77
CA PRO A 149 -0.04 -11.29 -0.70
C PRO A 149 -0.33 -10.18 0.32
N ARG A 150 0.44 -10.09 1.41
CA ARG A 150 0.36 -8.96 2.34
C ARG A 150 0.71 -7.65 1.63
N GLY A 151 1.83 -7.65 0.90
CA GLY A 151 2.30 -6.51 0.15
C GLY A 151 1.31 -6.08 -0.93
N ASP A 152 0.81 -7.01 -1.75
CA ASP A 152 -0.17 -6.73 -2.80
C ASP A 152 -1.43 -6.06 -2.22
N THR A 153 -1.95 -6.59 -1.10
CA THR A 153 -3.12 -6.00 -0.42
C THR A 153 -2.81 -4.59 0.09
N THR A 154 -1.64 -4.39 0.68
CA THR A 154 -1.23 -3.08 1.25
C THR A 154 -1.02 -2.03 0.16
N VAL A 155 -0.43 -2.40 -0.98
CA VAL A 155 -0.24 -1.48 -2.12
C VAL A 155 -1.58 -1.11 -2.73
N VAL A 156 -2.48 -2.07 -2.93
CA VAL A 156 -3.83 -1.79 -3.47
C VAL A 156 -4.64 -0.91 -2.53
N ASP A 157 -4.56 -1.15 -1.21
CA ASP A 157 -5.20 -0.31 -0.21
C ASP A 157 -4.68 1.14 -0.25
N ALA A 158 -3.35 1.32 -0.28
CA ALA A 158 -2.72 2.63 -0.40
C ALA A 158 -3.14 3.36 -1.69
N TYR A 159 -3.22 2.62 -2.80
CA TYR A 159 -3.55 3.14 -4.12
C TYR A 159 -5.02 3.58 -4.25
N LEU A 160 -5.95 2.82 -3.64
CA LEU A 160 -7.40 3.01 -3.83
C LEU A 160 -8.09 3.77 -2.70
N SER A 161 -7.56 3.75 -1.47
CA SER A 161 -8.16 4.45 -0.34
C SER A 161 -8.46 5.94 -0.61
N PRO A 162 -7.57 6.72 -1.25
CA PRO A 162 -7.86 8.13 -1.56
C PRO A 162 -9.02 8.28 -2.56
N VAL A 163 -9.12 7.38 -3.55
CA VAL A 163 -10.22 7.38 -4.53
C VAL A 163 -11.55 7.10 -3.85
N LEU A 164 -11.58 6.10 -2.97
CA LEU A 164 -12.77 5.71 -2.23
C LEU A 164 -13.23 6.81 -1.25
N ARG A 165 -12.30 7.49 -0.57
CA ARG A 165 -12.65 8.62 0.30
C ARG A 165 -13.29 9.77 -0.48
N ARG A 166 -12.68 10.20 -1.60
CA ARG A 166 -13.26 11.23 -2.48
C ARG A 166 -14.68 10.88 -2.92
N TYR A 167 -14.93 9.62 -3.28
CA TYR A 167 -16.27 9.16 -3.66
C TYR A 167 -17.27 9.19 -2.51
N VAL A 168 -16.86 8.77 -1.29
CA VAL A 168 -17.73 8.83 -0.12
C VAL A 168 -18.06 10.28 0.25
N ASP A 169 -17.07 11.18 0.20
CA ASP A 169 -17.25 12.60 0.51
C ASP A 169 -18.17 13.34 -0.49
N GLU A 170 -18.27 12.87 -1.74
CA GLU A 170 -19.21 13.41 -2.74
C GLU A 170 -20.66 12.97 -2.51
N VAL A 171 -20.86 11.79 -1.89
CA VAL A 171 -22.19 11.19 -1.71
C VAL A 171 -22.77 11.45 -0.32
N ALA A 172 -21.92 11.72 0.67
CA ALA A 172 -22.30 12.10 2.03
C ALA A 172 -22.76 13.57 2.12
#